data_AF-A0A3B1IXW6-F1
#
_entry.id   AF-A0A3B1IXW6-F1
#
_cell.length_a   1.000
_cell.length_b   1.000
_cell.length_c   1.000
_cell.angle_alpha   90.00
_cell.angle_beta   90.00
_cell.angle_gamma   90.00
#
_symmetry.space_group_name_H-M   'P 1'
#
loop_
_entity.id
_entity.type
_entity.pdbx_description
1 polymer ?
#
loop_
_entity_poly.entity_id
_entity_poly.type
_entity_poly.pdbx_seq_one_letter_code
_entity_poly.pdbx_strand_id
1 'polypeptide(L)'
;MAGVRALGVYRGVLKELRNLQGSEYTHSMAYTHLREQFRSNQVTGERYCRAKKEALHTCQVYLCLLESTRLHMNLHQLYHGRGERGPEEVAQLVGLRMPTQPGGKGWEE
;
A
#
# COMPACT_ATOMS: atom_id res chain seq x y z
N MET A 1 -24.61 0.31 -6.22
CA MET A 1 -23.52 0.91 -5.40
C MET A 1 -22.60 -0.12 -4.72
N ALA A 2 -23.09 -1.13 -3.99
CA ALA A 2 -22.23 -2.08 -3.25
C ALA A 2 -21.35 -2.99 -4.14
N GLY A 3 -21.83 -3.40 -5.33
CA GLY A 3 -21.04 -4.23 -6.26
C GLY A 3 -19.81 -3.53 -6.85
N VAL A 4 -19.89 -2.21 -7.08
CA VAL A 4 -18.78 -1.41 -7.62
C VAL A 4 -17.62 -1.32 -6.62
N ARG A 5 -17.93 -1.18 -5.33
CA ARG A 5 -16.91 -1.16 -4.25
C ARG A 5 -16.19 -2.51 -4.11
N ALA A 6 -16.91 -3.63 -4.23
CA ALA A 6 -16.31 -4.95 -4.12
C ALA A 6 -15.32 -5.25 -5.26
N LEU A 7 -15.66 -4.87 -6.50
CA LEU A 7 -14.76 -5.00 -7.64
C LEU A 7 -13.53 -4.07 -7.53
N GLY A 8 -13.70 -2.88 -6.96
CA GLY A 8 -12.60 -1.97 -6.67
C GLY A 8 -11.58 -2.58 -5.71
N VAL A 9 -12.05 -3.13 -4.59
CA VAL A 9 -11.19 -3.82 -3.60
C VAL A 9 -10.50 -5.03 -4.23
N TYR A 10 -11.23 -5.87 -4.97
CA TYR A 10 -10.64 -7.01 -5.69
C TYR A 10 -9.50 -6.58 -6.62
N ARG A 11 -9.73 -5.57 -7.45
CA ARG A 11 -8.71 -5.03 -8.36
C ARG A 11 -7.52 -4.43 -7.61
N GLY A 12 -7.75 -3.82 -6.45
CA GLY A 12 -6.70 -3.33 -5.56
C GLY A 12 -5.79 -4.47 -5.09
N VAL A 13 -6.38 -5.57 -4.59
CA VAL A 13 -5.61 -6.73 -4.14
C VAL A 13 -4.82 -7.36 -5.29
N LEU A 14 -5.42 -7.49 -6.47
CA LEU A 14 -4.72 -7.99 -7.66
C LEU A 14 -3.55 -7.09 -8.07
N LYS A 15 -3.70 -5.77 -7.93
CA LYS A 15 -2.62 -4.81 -8.21
C LYS A 15 -1.45 -5.03 -7.25
N GLU A 16 -1.71 -5.21 -5.96
CA GLU A 16 -0.65 -5.49 -4.99
C GLU A 16 0.00 -6.87 -5.22
N LEU A 17 -0.77 -7.89 -5.58
CA LEU A 17 -0.20 -9.19 -5.98
C LEU A 17 0.71 -9.07 -7.21
N ARG A 18 0.31 -8.28 -8.21
CA ARG A 18 1.16 -7.98 -9.38
C ARG A 18 2.43 -7.22 -8.99
N ASN A 19 2.38 -6.30 -8.02
CA ASN A 19 3.57 -5.60 -7.53
C ASN A 19 4.56 -6.57 -6.87
N LEU A 20 4.07 -7.60 -6.18
CA LEU A 20 4.89 -8.58 -5.46
C LEU A 20 5.47 -9.69 -6.36
N GLN A 21 4.65 -10.22 -7.28
CA GLN A 21 4.97 -11.42 -8.06
C GLN A 21 5.16 -11.14 -9.57
N GLY A 22 5.07 -9.87 -9.99
CA GLY A 22 5.21 -9.50 -11.39
C GLY A 22 4.09 -10.06 -12.26
N SER A 23 4.43 -10.48 -13.48
CA SER A 23 3.49 -11.05 -14.45
C SER A 23 2.96 -12.43 -14.07
N GLU A 24 3.68 -13.17 -13.23
CA GLU A 24 3.34 -14.54 -12.83
C GLU A 24 2.29 -14.62 -11.71
N TYR A 25 1.83 -13.48 -11.20
CA TYR A 25 0.82 -13.42 -10.14
C TYR A 25 -0.46 -14.22 -10.46
N THR A 26 -0.79 -14.41 -11.74
CA THR A 26 -1.94 -15.19 -12.22
C THR A 26 -1.82 -16.70 -11.96
N HIS A 27 -0.62 -17.22 -11.74
CA HIS A 27 -0.38 -18.62 -11.40
C HIS A 27 -0.28 -18.85 -9.88
N SER A 28 -0.30 -17.78 -9.09
CA SER A 28 -0.20 -17.89 -7.65
C SER A 28 -1.46 -18.54 -7.06
N MET A 29 -1.26 -19.32 -5.99
CA MET A 29 -2.36 -19.88 -5.20
C MET A 29 -3.27 -18.78 -4.65
N ALA A 30 -2.69 -17.62 -4.28
CA ALA A 30 -3.44 -16.46 -3.81
C ALA A 30 -4.42 -15.91 -4.85
N TYR A 31 -3.98 -15.82 -6.12
CA TYR A 31 -4.84 -15.38 -7.22
C TYR A 31 -5.99 -16.35 -7.47
N THR A 32 -5.69 -17.65 -7.55
CA THR A 32 -6.71 -18.68 -7.77
C THR A 32 -7.75 -18.66 -6.66
N HIS A 33 -7.30 -18.63 -5.41
CA HIS A 33 -8.19 -18.56 -4.24
C HIS A 33 -9.07 -17.30 -4.26
N LEU A 34 -8.50 -16.12 -4.52
CA LEU A 34 -9.27 -14.87 -4.61
C LEU A 34 -10.31 -14.91 -5.73
N ARG A 35 -9.94 -15.44 -6.90
CA ARG A 35 -10.84 -15.57 -8.04
C ARG A 35 -12.04 -16.47 -7.71
N GLU A 36 -11.79 -17.60 -7.07
CA GLU A 36 -12.82 -18.55 -6.64
C GLU A 36 -13.75 -17.93 -5.60
N GLN A 37 -13.20 -17.28 -4.57
CA GLN A 37 -13.97 -16.61 -3.53
C GLN A 37 -14.85 -15.47 -4.07
N PHE A 38 -14.37 -14.70 -5.06
CA PHE A 38 -15.18 -13.66 -5.67
C PHE A 38 -16.30 -14.21 -6.57
N ARG A 39 -16.05 -15.31 -7.30
CA ARG A 39 -17.07 -15.95 -8.15
C ARG A 39 -18.15 -16.64 -7.32
N SER A 40 -17.78 -17.37 -6.27
CA SER A 40 -18.75 -18.06 -5.39
C SER A 40 -19.69 -17.06 -4.69
N ASN A 41 -19.17 -15.92 -4.26
CA ASN A 41 -19.93 -14.86 -3.60
C ASN A 41 -20.69 -13.92 -4.57
N GLN A 42 -20.55 -14.12 -5.89
CA GLN A 42 -21.30 -13.36 -6.92
C GLN A 42 -22.67 -13.98 -7.21
N VAL A 43 -22.79 -15.31 -7.15
CA VAL A 43 -23.96 -16.08 -7.62
C VAL A 43 -25.05 -16.24 -6.55
N THR A 44 -24.75 -15.97 -5.28
CA THR A 44 -25.69 -16.15 -4.16
C THR A 44 -26.67 -14.96 -3.99
N GLY A 45 -27.88 -15.09 -4.55
CA GLY A 45 -29.08 -14.34 -4.13
C GLY A 45 -29.80 -15.07 -2.99
N GLU A 46 -30.56 -14.47 -2.06
CA GLU A 46 -31.51 -13.37 -2.24
C GLU A 46 -31.70 -12.44 -1.02
N ARG A 47 -31.05 -12.62 0.14
CA ARG A 47 -31.16 -11.67 1.29
C ARG A 47 -29.82 -11.49 2.02
N TYR A 48 -29.00 -10.52 1.59
CA TYR A 48 -27.78 -10.03 2.27
C TYR A 48 -26.89 -11.11 2.92
N CYS A 49 -26.35 -12.04 2.13
CA CYS A 49 -25.48 -13.09 2.65
C CYS A 49 -24.29 -12.47 3.42
N ARG A 50 -24.25 -12.70 4.73
CA ARG A 50 -23.19 -12.28 5.65
C ARG A 50 -21.81 -12.64 5.10
N ALA A 51 -21.70 -13.82 4.48
CA ALA A 51 -20.49 -14.30 3.81
C ALA A 51 -19.94 -13.33 2.76
N LYS A 52 -20.79 -12.66 1.97
CA LYS A 52 -20.33 -11.66 0.98
C LYS A 52 -19.77 -10.40 1.64
N LYS A 53 -20.38 -9.96 2.75
CA LYS A 53 -19.90 -8.81 3.53
C LYS A 53 -18.60 -9.16 4.25
N GLU A 54 -18.50 -10.35 4.82
CA GLU A 54 -17.30 -10.88 5.44
C GLU A 54 -16.18 -11.02 4.41
N ALA A 55 -16.43 -11.63 3.25
CA ALA A 55 -15.45 -11.74 2.17
C ALA A 55 -14.96 -10.36 1.71
N LEU A 56 -15.86 -9.38 1.55
CA LEU A 56 -15.48 -8.01 1.22
C LEU A 56 -14.61 -7.39 2.31
N HIS A 57 -15.00 -7.53 3.57
CA HIS A 57 -14.26 -7.00 4.70
C HIS A 57 -12.86 -7.62 4.79
N THR A 58 -12.77 -8.94 4.68
CA THR A 58 -11.50 -9.68 4.62
C THR A 58 -10.61 -9.18 3.49
N CYS A 59 -11.16 -8.95 2.30
CA CYS A 59 -10.40 -8.39 1.19
C CYS A 59 -9.92 -6.96 1.46
N GLN A 60 -10.71 -6.13 2.13
CA GLN A 60 -10.31 -4.79 2.54
C GLN A 60 -9.17 -4.81 3.57
N VAL A 61 -9.24 -5.72 4.55
CA VAL A 61 -8.19 -5.92 5.55
C VAL A 61 -6.90 -6.34 4.87
N TYR A 62 -6.95 -7.34 3.98
CA TYR A 62 -5.77 -7.77 3.24
C TYR A 62 -5.22 -6.69 2.30
N LEU A 63 -6.08 -5.94 1.62
CA LEU A 63 -5.64 -4.82 0.78
C LEU A 63 -4.87 -3.79 1.61
N CYS A 64 -5.45 -3.36 2.74
CA CYS A 64 -4.82 -2.42 3.65
C CYS A 64 -3.47 -2.95 4.17
N LEU A 65 -3.40 -4.23 4.55
CA LEU A 65 -2.17 -4.86 5.00
C LEU A 65 -1.09 -4.85 3.91
N LEU A 66 -1.43 -5.27 2.69
CA LEU A 66 -0.49 -5.33 1.56
C LEU A 66 0.01 -3.94 1.18
N GLU A 67 -0.90 -2.96 1.06
CA GLU A 67 -0.54 -1.57 0.76
C GLU A 67 0.36 -0.98 1.85
N SER A 68 -0.01 -1.15 3.12
CA SER A 68 0.77 -0.65 4.26
C SER A 68 2.14 -1.30 4.33
N THR A 69 2.25 -2.60 4.04
CA THR A 69 3.53 -3.31 4.02
C THR A 69 4.43 -2.79 2.91
N ARG A 70 3.89 -2.57 1.70
CA ARG A 70 4.65 -2.00 0.58
C ARG A 70 5.11 -0.57 0.89
N LEU A 71 4.23 0.26 1.42
CA LEU A 71 4.57 1.62 1.84
C LEU A 71 5.62 1.62 2.94
N HIS A 72 5.49 0.76 3.94
CA HIS A 72 6.48 0.59 5.00
C HIS A 72 7.84 0.19 4.44
N MET A 73 7.90 -0.77 3.51
CA MET A 73 9.14 -1.18 2.86
C MET A 73 9.78 -0.02 2.08
N ASN A 74 8.99 0.78 1.36
CA ASN A 74 9.49 1.94 0.65
C ASN A 74 10.06 3.01 1.61
N LEU A 75 9.33 3.30 2.69
CA LEU A 75 9.79 4.23 3.73
C LEU A 75 11.06 3.71 4.41
N HIS A 76 11.09 2.42 4.73
CA HIS A 76 12.25 1.78 5.30
C HIS A 76 13.45 1.88 4.34
N GLN A 77 13.29 1.60 3.05
CA GLN A 77 14.39 1.74 2.08
C GLN A 77 14.90 3.19 1.96
N LEU A 78 14.01 4.19 2.05
CA LEU A 78 14.38 5.60 1.92
C LEU A 78 15.08 6.14 3.19
N TYR A 79 14.49 5.86 4.35
CA TYR A 79 14.90 6.47 5.62
C TYR A 79 15.82 5.61 6.47
N HIS A 80 15.79 4.28 6.32
CA HIS A 80 16.67 3.40 7.08
C HIS A 80 18.11 3.49 6.53
N GLY A 81 18.98 4.20 7.25
CA GLY A 81 20.42 4.19 6.99
C GLY A 81 21.07 2.88 7.45
N ARG A 82 22.09 2.40 6.73
CA ARG A 82 22.95 1.30 7.23
C ARG A 82 24.00 1.76 8.26
N GLY A 83 24.01 3.05 8.60
CA GLY A 83 24.97 3.70 9.49
C GLY A 83 24.63 5.18 9.70
N GLU A 84 25.55 5.95 10.30
CA GLU A 84 25.39 7.39 10.48
C GLU A 84 25.45 8.14 9.15
N ARG A 85 24.47 9.03 8.92
CA ARG A 85 24.44 9.96 7.79
C ARG A 85 24.87 11.34 8.26
N GLY A 86 25.58 12.07 7.41
CA GLY A 86 26.00 13.44 7.73
C GLY A 86 24.79 14.38 7.89
N PRO A 87 24.89 15.46 8.69
CA PRO A 87 23.76 16.36 8.95
C PRO A 87 23.21 17.01 7.67
N GLU A 88 24.07 17.31 6.70
CA GLU A 88 23.66 17.85 5.40
C GLU A 88 22.89 16.84 4.55
N GLU A 89 23.33 15.58 4.52
CA GLU A 89 22.66 14.49 3.81
C GLU A 89 21.28 14.22 4.42
N VAL A 90 21.17 14.22 5.75
CA VAL A 90 19.89 14.07 6.46
C VAL A 90 18.98 15.25 6.18
N ALA A 91 19.48 16.48 6.20
CA ALA A 91 18.69 17.67 5.88
C ALA A 91 18.11 17.56 4.46
N GLN A 92 18.94 17.22 3.47
CA GLN A 92 18.49 17.04 2.08
C GLN A 92 17.48 15.90 1.93
N LEU A 93 17.65 14.78 2.64
CA LEU A 93 16.75 13.63 2.62
C LEU A 93 15.31 14.00 3.00
N VAL A 94 15.13 14.92 3.95
CA VAL A 94 13.81 15.40 4.39
C VAL A 94 13.36 16.67 3.67
N GLY A 95 14.09 17.10 2.62
CA GLY A 95 13.75 18.30 1.83
C GLY A 95 14.15 19.62 2.48
N LEU A 96 15.04 19.59 3.47
CA LEU A 96 15.60 20.76 4.15
C LEU A 96 17.00 21.09 3.58
N ARG A 97 17.51 22.27 3.92
CA ARG A 97 18.89 22.67 3.61
C ARG A 97 19.61 23.07 4.89
N MET A 98 20.93 22.90 4.89
CA MET A 98 21.76 23.38 5.99
C MET A 98 21.64 24.91 6.10
N PRO A 99 21.52 25.45 7.32
CA PRO A 99 21.52 26.88 7.53
C PRO A 99 22.87 27.45 7.10
N THR A 100 22.86 28.42 6.18
CA THR A 100 24.09 29.08 5.70
C THR A 100 24.68 30.04 6.73
N GLN A 101 23.90 30.40 7.77
CA GLN A 101 24.36 31.33 8.79
C GLN A 101 23.67 31.04 10.15
N PRO A 102 24.44 30.77 11.23
CA PRO A 102 23.89 30.57 12.56
C PRO A 102 23.60 31.94 13.20
N GLY A 103 22.49 32.55 12.79
CA GLY A 103 22.08 33.84 13.33
C GLY A 103 21.20 34.57 12.34
N GLY A 104 19.89 34.52 12.55
CA GLY A 104 18.95 35.33 11.80
C GLY A 104 19.21 36.81 12.03
N LYS A 105 20.01 37.41 11.14
CA LYS A 105 20.00 38.84 10.85
C LYS A 105 20.21 39.01 9.35
N GLY A 106 19.11 39.34 8.65
CA GLY A 106 19.25 40.38 7.63
C GLY A 106 19.79 41.65 8.30
N TRP A 107 20.32 42.57 7.50
CA TRP A 107 21.05 43.79 7.91
C TRP A 107 22.55 43.55 8.21
N GLU A 108 23.40 43.62 7.18
CA GLU A 108 24.30 44.77 6.93
C GLU A 108 25.09 44.57 5.62
N GLU A 109 24.89 45.54 4.72
CA GLU A 109 25.47 45.84 3.39
C GLU A 109 25.39 44.82 2.23
#